data_AF-A0A7Y5G180-F1
#
_entry.id   AF-A0A7Y5G180-F1
#
_cell.length_a   1.000
_cell.length_b   1.000
_cell.length_c   1.000
_cell.angle_alpha   90.00
_cell.angle_beta   90.00
_cell.angle_gamma   90.00
#
_symmetry.space_group_name_H-M   'P 1'
#
loop_
_entity.id
_entity.type
_entity.pdbx_description
1 polymer ?
#
loop_
_entity_poly.entity_id
_entity_poly.type
_entity_poly.pdbx_seq_one_letter_code
_entity_poly.pdbx_strand_id
1 'polypeptide(L)'
;MSVDAQNRLWLAWHSNADASGKPDIPRWLELRHWDGKKLFAPTAAMPDKDLAAQTEMQSWEFPTLATTREGAIWLFGRPSQEFRVQVFLGDQWSGRRNFALPGWGGRGDYVRALAATDGMIWTIRRDVGALELCGFDALSQKPVAPQLQPATERTIPAVPALAAPREKWKPEPAALNFMNVLPNETLAFGDLHQHSNLSDGMGTADDCYTRSRDFYQWDFAALTDHEW
;
A
#
# COMPACT_ATOMS: atom_id res chain seq x y z
N MET A 1 10.22 -4.39 0.08
CA MET A 1 10.89 -5.65 0.44
C MET A 1 12.14 -5.36 1.26
N SER A 2 12.59 -6.29 2.10
CA SER A 2 13.84 -6.19 2.88
C SER A 2 14.42 -7.58 3.16
N VAL A 3 15.70 -7.68 3.46
CA VAL A 3 16.35 -8.91 3.90
C VAL A 3 16.87 -8.71 5.33
N ASP A 4 16.55 -9.64 6.22
CA ASP A 4 17.04 -9.58 7.60
C ASP A 4 18.42 -10.21 7.79
N ALA A 5 18.97 -10.11 9.00
CA ALA A 5 20.30 -10.64 9.31
C ALA A 5 20.42 -12.18 9.23
N GLN A 6 19.30 -12.89 9.16
CA GLN A 6 19.24 -14.34 8.94
C GLN A 6 19.03 -14.69 7.45
N ASN A 7 19.18 -13.70 6.57
CA ASN A 7 19.01 -13.82 5.12
C ASN A 7 17.59 -14.22 4.70
N ARG A 8 16.58 -13.88 5.51
CA ARG A 8 15.17 -14.09 5.15
C ARG A 8 14.65 -12.91 4.34
N LEU A 9 14.01 -13.21 3.20
CA LEU A 9 13.36 -12.20 2.38
C LEU A 9 11.97 -11.87 2.95
N TRP A 10 11.76 -10.59 3.21
CA TRP A 10 10.49 -10.03 3.68
C TRP A 10 9.87 -9.15 2.61
N LEU A 11 8.58 -9.35 2.40
CA LEU A 11 7.77 -8.72 1.37
C LEU A 11 6.64 -7.97 2.05
N ALA A 12 6.37 -6.75 1.58
CA ALA A 12 5.19 -6.02 1.98
C ALA A 12 4.55 -5.36 0.75
N TRP A 13 3.22 -5.37 0.73
CA TRP A 13 2.40 -4.77 -0.31
C TRP A 13 1.06 -4.34 0.30
N HIS A 14 0.27 -3.59 -0.44
CA HIS A 14 -1.17 -3.47 -0.20
C HIS A 14 -1.90 -4.02 -1.41
N SER A 15 -3.12 -4.48 -1.19
CA SER A 15 -3.99 -5.02 -2.22
C SER A 15 -5.24 -4.18 -2.32
N ASN A 16 -5.72 -3.98 -3.54
CA ASN A 16 -7.02 -3.38 -3.83
C ASN A 16 -8.14 -4.42 -3.85
N ALA A 17 -7.85 -5.61 -3.33
CA ALA A 17 -8.78 -6.71 -3.27
C ALA A 17 -8.89 -7.22 -1.83
N ASP A 18 -10.11 -7.58 -1.45
CA ASP A 18 -10.42 -8.23 -0.18
C ASP A 18 -9.80 -9.64 -0.11
N ALA A 19 -10.01 -10.32 1.01
CA ALA A 19 -9.51 -11.68 1.22
C ALA A 19 -10.11 -12.71 0.24
N SER A 20 -11.22 -12.39 -0.44
CA SER A 20 -11.85 -13.23 -1.47
C SER A 20 -11.32 -12.93 -2.89
N GLY A 21 -10.49 -11.90 -3.04
CA GLY A 21 -9.96 -11.43 -4.32
C GLY A 21 -10.91 -10.50 -5.08
N LYS A 22 -11.99 -10.02 -4.44
CA LYS A 22 -12.89 -9.01 -5.02
C LYS A 22 -12.34 -7.62 -4.77
N PRO A 23 -12.55 -6.65 -5.67
CA PRO A 23 -12.16 -5.27 -5.44
C PRO A 23 -12.70 -4.74 -4.10
N ASP A 24 -11.83 -4.11 -3.32
CA ASP A 24 -12.16 -3.49 -2.04
C ASP A 24 -11.54 -2.09 -1.96
N ILE A 25 -12.17 -1.20 -1.21
CA ILE A 25 -11.77 0.20 -1.11
C ILE A 25 -10.75 0.39 0.02
N PRO A 26 -11.00 -0.05 1.27
CA PRO A 26 -10.00 0.04 2.31
C PRO A 26 -8.86 -0.94 2.04
N ARG A 27 -7.65 -0.41 1.87
CA ARG A 27 -6.46 -1.20 1.59
C ARG A 27 -5.65 -1.33 2.85
N TRP A 28 -5.05 -2.49 3.06
CA TRP A 28 -4.19 -2.69 4.21
C TRP A 28 -2.86 -3.27 3.80
N LEU A 29 -1.82 -2.93 4.57
CA LEU A 29 -0.50 -3.49 4.37
C LEU A 29 -0.49 -4.96 4.78
N GLU A 30 0.07 -5.78 3.91
CA GLU A 30 0.34 -7.18 4.14
C GLU A 30 1.85 -7.38 4.32
N LEU A 31 2.24 -8.29 5.20
CA LEU A 31 3.63 -8.71 5.40
C LEU A 31 3.76 -10.21 5.17
N ARG A 32 4.70 -10.64 4.34
CA ARG A 32 5.06 -12.06 4.18
C ARG A 32 6.57 -12.28 4.21
N HIS A 33 6.94 -13.49 4.59
CA HIS A 33 8.26 -14.06 4.37
C HIS A 33 8.24 -14.99 3.16
N TRP A 34 9.28 -14.92 2.32
CA TRP A 34 9.52 -15.86 1.22
C TRP A 34 10.73 -16.74 1.53
N ASP A 35 10.55 -18.06 1.53
CA ASP A 35 11.64 -19.03 1.79
C ASP A 35 12.39 -19.49 0.51
N GLY A 36 12.03 -18.94 -0.65
CA GLY A 36 12.49 -19.41 -1.96
C GLY A 36 11.46 -20.26 -2.72
N LYS A 37 10.40 -20.73 -2.07
CA LYS A 37 9.38 -21.63 -2.64
C LYS A 37 7.94 -21.28 -2.23
N LYS A 38 7.72 -20.82 -0.99
CA LYS A 38 6.40 -20.54 -0.41
C LYS A 38 6.40 -19.22 0.36
N LEU A 39 5.22 -18.60 0.39
CA LEU A 39 4.95 -17.45 1.22
C LEU A 39 4.47 -17.89 2.59
N PHE A 40 4.89 -17.15 3.60
CA PHE A 40 4.49 -17.33 4.99
C PHE A 40 4.02 -16.01 5.58
N ALA A 41 2.94 -16.05 6.34
CA ALA A 41 2.39 -14.90 7.06
C ALA A 41 2.76 -15.00 8.55
N PRO A 42 2.93 -13.87 9.25
CA PRO A 42 2.91 -13.83 10.71
C PRO A 42 1.69 -14.56 11.27
N THR A 43 1.87 -15.33 12.34
CA THR A 43 0.76 -15.95 13.08
C THR A 43 -0.03 -14.91 13.86
N ALA A 44 0.65 -13.90 14.39
CA ALA A 44 0.02 -12.79 15.09
C ALA A 44 -0.75 -11.88 14.12
N ALA A 45 -2.02 -11.64 14.43
CA ALA A 45 -2.83 -10.69 13.70
C ALA A 45 -2.28 -9.26 13.86
N MET A 46 -2.18 -8.54 12.75
CA MET A 46 -1.80 -7.13 12.76
C MET A 46 -2.95 -6.30 13.37
N PRO A 47 -2.72 -5.55 14.45
CA PRO A 47 -3.80 -4.80 15.10
C PRO A 47 -4.18 -3.56 14.28
N ASP A 48 -5.31 -2.96 14.66
CA ASP A 48 -5.91 -1.76 14.07
C ASP A 48 -6.43 -1.90 12.63
N LYS A 49 -6.36 -3.09 12.02
CA LYS A 49 -6.96 -3.37 10.71
C LYS A 49 -8.48 -3.28 10.79
N ASP A 50 -9.04 -2.22 10.23
CA ASP A 50 -10.48 -2.00 10.12
C ASP A 50 -10.85 -1.66 8.67
N LEU A 51 -11.32 -2.68 7.95
CA LEU A 51 -11.77 -2.54 6.56
C LEU A 51 -13.25 -2.09 6.46
N ALA A 52 -13.92 -1.85 7.58
CA ALA A 52 -15.30 -1.35 7.61
C ALA A 52 -15.38 0.13 8.00
N ALA A 53 -14.25 0.75 8.35
CA ALA A 53 -14.19 2.14 8.76
C ALA A 53 -14.74 3.07 7.68
N GLN A 54 -15.68 3.96 8.05
CA GLN A 54 -16.25 4.99 7.18
C GLN A 54 -15.65 6.38 7.47
N THR A 55 -14.35 6.44 7.74
CA THR A 55 -13.63 7.70 8.02
C THR A 55 -12.75 8.09 6.84
N GLU A 56 -12.00 9.18 6.89
CA GLU A 56 -10.99 9.49 5.86
C GLU A 56 -9.74 8.59 5.97
N MET A 57 -9.60 7.87 7.07
CA MET A 57 -8.41 7.10 7.45
C MET A 57 -8.66 5.59 7.35
N GLN A 58 -9.21 5.14 6.21
CA GLN A 58 -9.65 3.75 6.02
C GLN A 58 -8.50 2.82 5.61
N SER A 59 -7.56 3.31 4.79
CA SER A 59 -6.50 2.48 4.22
C SER A 59 -5.12 2.78 4.82
N TRP A 60 -4.21 1.83 4.68
CA TRP A 60 -2.79 1.98 4.96
C TRP A 60 -2.01 1.38 3.79
N GLU A 61 -1.31 2.22 3.03
CA GLU A 61 -0.78 1.92 1.70
C GLU A 61 0.72 2.26 1.58
N PHE A 62 1.30 2.00 0.40
CA PHE A 62 2.68 2.38 0.04
C PHE A 62 3.75 1.85 1.02
N PRO A 63 3.82 0.52 1.25
CA PRO A 63 4.63 -0.06 2.30
C PRO A 63 6.12 0.16 2.06
N THR A 64 6.81 0.46 3.15
CA THR A 64 8.27 0.40 3.22
C THR A 64 8.68 -0.48 4.38
N LEU A 65 9.69 -1.32 4.16
CA LEU A 65 10.24 -2.21 5.18
C LEU A 65 11.63 -1.73 5.60
N ALA A 66 11.91 -1.85 6.90
CA ALA A 66 13.27 -1.90 7.42
C ALA A 66 13.40 -3.08 8.39
N THR A 67 14.53 -3.78 8.34
CA THR A 67 14.80 -4.94 9.20
C THR A 67 16.03 -4.66 10.04
N THR A 68 15.91 -4.75 11.36
CA THR A 68 17.06 -4.58 12.26
C THR A 68 17.86 -5.88 12.37
N ARG A 69 19.09 -5.80 12.89
CA ARG A 69 19.95 -6.96 13.08
C ARG A 69 19.37 -7.96 14.08
N GLU A 70 18.61 -7.46 15.05
CA GLU A 70 17.93 -8.23 16.09
C GLU A 70 16.70 -8.99 15.54
N GLY A 71 16.31 -8.73 14.28
CA GLY A 71 15.22 -9.42 13.61
C GLY A 71 13.86 -8.73 13.72
N ALA A 72 13.81 -7.48 14.20
CA ALA A 72 12.59 -6.68 14.17
C ALA A 72 12.28 -6.27 12.72
N ILE A 73 10.98 -6.26 12.38
CA ILE A 73 10.51 -5.81 11.07
C ILE A 73 9.68 -4.57 11.27
N TRP A 74 10.19 -3.46 10.78
CA TRP A 74 9.51 -2.17 10.78
C TRP A 74 8.74 -2.03 9.47
N LEU A 75 7.43 -1.86 9.60
CA LEU A 75 6.50 -1.66 8.50
C LEU A 75 5.98 -0.22 8.56
N PHE A 76 6.36 0.55 7.55
CA PHE A 76 5.89 1.91 7.33
C PHE A 76 4.88 1.93 6.22
N GLY A 77 3.97 2.90 6.27
CA GLY A 77 3.12 3.23 5.12
C GLY A 77 2.30 4.48 5.40
N ARG A 78 1.47 4.82 4.44
CA ARG A 78 0.69 6.05 4.42
C ARG A 78 -0.80 5.76 4.51
N PRO A 79 -1.47 6.23 5.57
CA PRO A 79 -2.91 6.40 5.58
C PRO A 79 -3.28 7.86 5.28
N SER A 80 -3.93 8.10 4.13
CA SER A 80 -4.33 9.42 3.64
C SER A 80 -3.18 10.43 3.73
N GLN A 81 -3.28 11.52 4.48
CA GLN A 81 -2.25 12.56 4.58
C GLN A 81 -1.14 12.26 5.60
N GLU A 82 -1.20 11.12 6.31
CA GLU A 82 -0.26 10.79 7.39
C GLU A 82 0.77 9.73 7.00
N PHE A 83 1.68 9.45 7.93
CA PHE A 83 2.61 8.34 7.89
C PHE A 83 2.54 7.58 9.20
N ARG A 84 2.38 6.26 9.09
CA ARG A 84 2.28 5.37 10.23
C ARG A 84 3.28 4.24 10.16
N VAL A 85 3.64 3.77 11.34
CA VAL A 85 4.60 2.70 11.55
C VAL A 85 4.04 1.66 12.51
N GLN A 86 4.37 0.40 12.24
CA GLN A 86 4.14 -0.71 13.13
C GLN A 86 5.33 -1.68 13.06
N VAL A 87 5.63 -2.33 14.17
CA VAL A 87 6.78 -3.21 14.28
C VAL A 87 6.33 -4.63 14.59
N PHE A 88 6.78 -5.59 13.79
CA PHE A 88 6.66 -7.00 14.11
C PHE A 88 7.90 -7.47 14.87
N LEU A 89 7.68 -8.01 16.07
CA LEU A 89 8.74 -8.47 16.97
C LEU A 89 8.96 -9.99 16.90
N GLY A 90 8.33 -10.66 15.94
CA GLY A 90 8.46 -12.10 15.70
C GLY A 90 7.26 -12.91 16.18
N ASP A 91 6.65 -12.57 17.32
CA ASP A 91 5.46 -13.24 17.85
C ASP A 91 4.28 -12.29 18.09
N GLN A 92 4.50 -10.98 17.93
CA GLN A 92 3.53 -9.95 18.18
C GLN A 92 3.82 -8.70 17.37
N TRP A 93 2.82 -7.83 17.29
CA TRP A 93 2.91 -6.51 16.69
C TRP A 93 2.90 -5.42 17.76
N SER A 94 3.62 -4.34 17.51
CA SER A 94 3.41 -3.09 18.24
C SER A 94 2.03 -2.51 17.91
N GLY A 95 1.56 -1.55 18.72
CA GLY A 95 0.51 -0.64 18.27
C GLY A 95 0.97 0.19 17.07
N ARG A 96 0.02 0.65 16.25
CA ARG A 96 0.30 1.52 15.11
C ARG A 96 0.51 2.96 15.58
N ARG A 97 1.63 3.59 15.19
CA ARG A 97 1.98 4.96 15.61
C ARG A 97 2.00 5.91 14.42
N ASN A 98 1.41 7.09 14.59
CA ASN A 98 1.59 8.21 13.67
C ASN A 98 2.93 8.90 13.98
N PHE A 99 3.66 9.27 12.92
CA PHE A 99 4.88 10.05 13.02
C PHE A 99 4.97 11.14 11.93
N ALA A 100 3.87 11.42 11.23
CA ALA A 100 3.75 12.54 10.30
C ALA A 100 3.68 13.88 11.03
N LEU A 101 4.01 14.95 10.31
CA LEU A 101 3.71 16.30 10.77
C LEU A 101 2.19 16.51 10.79
N PRO A 102 1.64 17.19 11.81
CA PRO A 102 0.23 17.53 11.82
C PRO A 102 -0.07 18.54 10.71
N GLY A 103 -1.13 18.30 9.96
CA GLY A 103 -1.61 19.23 8.93
C GLY A 103 -2.18 18.52 7.72
N TRP A 104 -2.73 19.32 6.81
CA TRP A 104 -3.18 18.87 5.49
C TRP A 104 -2.12 19.27 4.47
N GLY A 105 -2.01 18.54 3.35
CA GLY A 105 -1.02 18.86 2.30
C GLY A 105 0.12 17.86 2.13
N GLY A 106 0.11 16.76 2.88
CA GLY A 106 1.14 15.71 2.80
C GLY A 106 0.96 14.88 1.53
N ARG A 107 1.87 15.04 0.56
CA ARG A 107 1.81 14.38 -0.77
C ARG A 107 2.91 13.34 -1.01
N GLY A 108 3.69 13.00 0.00
CA GLY A 108 4.64 11.89 -0.14
C GLY A 108 3.91 10.56 -0.08
N ASP A 109 4.17 9.65 -1.00
CA ASP A 109 3.59 8.31 -0.94
C ASP A 109 4.42 7.37 -0.07
N TYR A 110 5.73 7.43 -0.28
CA TYR A 110 6.65 6.47 0.29
C TYR A 110 7.54 7.12 1.34
N VAL A 111 7.76 6.34 2.39
CA VAL A 111 8.88 6.53 3.31
C VAL A 111 10.11 5.88 2.68
N ARG A 112 11.30 6.44 2.91
CA ARG A 112 12.55 5.69 2.77
C ARG A 112 13.01 5.39 4.18
N ALA A 113 13.31 4.14 4.48
CA ALA A 113 13.71 3.70 5.81
C ALA A 113 15.02 2.92 5.74
N LEU A 114 15.86 3.07 6.76
CA LEU A 114 17.12 2.38 6.92
C LEU A 114 17.32 1.99 8.38
N ALA A 115 17.66 0.72 8.63
CA ALA A 115 18.15 0.29 9.93
C ALA A 115 19.65 0.59 10.05
N ALA A 116 20.03 1.37 11.06
CA ALA A 116 21.42 1.64 11.39
C ALA A 116 22.03 0.50 12.23
N THR A 117 23.36 0.48 12.32
CA THR A 117 24.10 -0.58 13.02
C THR A 117 23.95 -0.55 14.54
N ASP A 118 23.50 0.58 15.09
CA ASP A 118 23.18 0.79 16.51
C ASP A 118 21.74 0.39 16.88
N GLY A 119 20.97 -0.13 15.91
CA GLY A 119 19.58 -0.55 16.11
C GLY A 119 18.56 0.57 15.92
N MET A 120 18.99 1.82 15.65
CA MET A 120 18.08 2.89 15.30
C MET A 120 17.48 2.69 13.91
N ILE A 121 16.29 3.23 13.67
CA ILE A 121 15.73 3.37 12.33
C ILE A 121 15.75 4.83 11.92
N TRP A 122 16.33 5.12 10.77
CA TRP A 122 16.24 6.43 10.14
C TRP A 122 15.26 6.38 8.99
N THR A 123 14.42 7.41 8.91
CA THR A 123 13.46 7.58 7.82
C THR A 123 13.60 8.95 7.18
N ILE A 124 13.43 9.02 5.87
CA ILE A 124 13.21 10.27 5.15
C ILE A 124 11.96 10.17 4.29
N ARG A 125 11.14 11.22 4.29
CA ARG A 125 9.89 11.27 3.52
C ARG A 125 9.55 12.70 3.11
N ARG A 126 8.72 12.84 2.07
CA ARG A 126 8.06 14.10 1.76
C ARG A 126 6.79 14.19 2.61
N ASP A 127 6.78 15.09 3.57
CA ASP A 127 5.65 15.33 4.45
C ASP A 127 4.99 16.68 4.11
N VAL A 128 4.10 17.17 4.96
CA VAL A 128 3.44 18.46 4.84
C VAL A 128 4.47 19.59 4.73
N GLY A 129 4.61 20.16 3.53
CA GLY A 129 5.45 21.33 3.27
C GLY A 129 6.97 21.11 3.34
N ALA A 130 7.45 19.90 3.63
CA ALA A 130 8.86 19.66 3.90
C ALA A 130 9.33 18.23 3.55
N LEU A 131 10.66 18.06 3.51
CA LEU A 131 11.30 16.76 3.57
C LEU A 131 11.70 16.50 5.02
N GLU A 132 11.18 15.42 5.60
CA GLU A 132 11.33 15.13 7.02
C GLU A 132 12.26 13.95 7.24
N LEU A 133 13.33 14.17 8.01
CA LEU A 133 14.20 13.14 8.55
C LEU A 133 13.75 12.80 9.98
N CYS A 134 13.40 11.54 10.24
CA CYS A 134 12.97 11.09 11.57
C CYS A 134 13.78 9.87 12.00
N GLY A 135 14.30 9.91 13.23
CA GLY A 135 14.98 8.80 13.89
C GLY A 135 14.07 8.11 14.91
N PHE A 136 14.05 6.79 14.89
CA PHE A 136 13.44 5.96 15.92
C PHE A 136 14.55 5.31 16.73
N ASP A 137 14.46 5.43 18.05
CA ASP A 137 15.39 4.76 18.95
C ASP A 137 15.33 3.23 18.81
N ALA A 138 16.43 2.58 19.18
CA ALA A 138 16.48 1.13 19.26
C ALA A 138 15.37 0.59 20.17
N LEU A 139 14.79 -0.54 19.78
CA LEU A 139 13.70 -1.17 20.53
C LEU A 139 14.17 -1.60 21.92
N SER A 140 13.41 -1.23 22.95
CA SER A 140 13.64 -1.70 24.31
C SER A 140 13.33 -3.20 24.47
N GLN A 141 12.31 -3.67 23.75
CA GLN A 141 11.96 -5.09 23.69
C GLN A 141 12.75 -5.80 22.60
N LYS A 142 13.41 -6.90 22.97
CA LYS A 142 14.11 -7.75 22.00
C LYS A 142 13.11 -8.56 21.16
N PRO A 143 13.24 -8.57 19.82
CA PRO A 143 12.50 -9.48 18.97
C PRO A 143 12.82 -10.94 19.28
N VAL A 144 11.87 -11.81 19.01
CA VAL A 144 12.02 -13.26 19.05
C VAL A 144 12.04 -13.83 17.63
N ALA A 145 12.30 -15.14 17.51
CA ALA A 145 12.19 -15.80 16.23
C ALA A 145 10.75 -15.66 15.66
N PRO A 146 10.59 -15.18 14.41
CA PRO A 146 9.32 -15.09 13.73
C PRO A 146 8.49 -16.38 13.76
N GLN A 147 7.30 -16.28 14.34
CA GLN A 147 6.26 -17.29 14.28
C GLN A 147 5.45 -17.07 13.00
N LEU A 148 5.48 -18.08 12.13
CA LEU A 148 5.00 -17.98 10.77
C LEU A 148 4.08 -19.16 10.44
N GLN A 149 3.07 -18.90 9.63
CA GLN A 149 2.17 -19.90 9.07
C GLN A 149 2.18 -19.83 7.54
N PRO A 150 2.00 -20.96 6.83
CA PRO A 150 1.88 -20.95 5.38
C PRO A 150 0.78 -19.99 4.94
N ALA A 151 1.09 -19.17 3.95
CA ALA A 151 0.16 -18.21 3.40
C ALA A 151 -0.46 -18.77 2.10
N THR A 152 -1.69 -18.36 1.79
CA THR A 152 -2.52 -18.94 0.72
C THR A 152 -2.36 -18.22 -0.62
N GLU A 153 -1.52 -17.18 -0.70
CA GLU A 153 -1.36 -16.39 -1.91
C GLU A 153 -0.71 -17.21 -3.03
N ARG A 154 -1.14 -16.91 -4.27
CA ARG A 154 -0.59 -17.52 -5.47
C ARG A 154 0.82 -17.01 -5.70
N THR A 155 1.76 -17.92 -5.90
CA THR A 155 3.09 -17.60 -6.42
C THR A 155 3.03 -17.64 -7.94
N ILE A 156 3.54 -16.59 -8.59
CA ILE A 156 3.77 -16.61 -10.04
C ILE A 156 5.13 -17.30 -10.25
N PRO A 157 5.27 -18.23 -11.21
CA PRO A 157 6.56 -18.82 -11.56
C PRO A 157 7.60 -17.73 -11.83
N ALA A 158 8.86 -18.00 -11.49
CA ALA A 158 9.94 -17.07 -11.77
C ALA A 158 9.94 -16.69 -13.26
N VAL A 159 9.96 -15.38 -13.54
CA VAL A 159 10.09 -14.89 -14.92
C VAL A 159 11.50 -15.28 -15.39
N PRO A 160 11.63 -16.06 -16.48
CA PRO A 160 12.95 -16.34 -17.05
C PRO A 160 13.63 -15.02 -17.42
N ALA A 161 14.96 -15.02 -17.51
CA ALA A 161 15.74 -13.83 -17.87
C ALA A 161 15.08 -13.12 -19.08
N LEU A 162 14.85 -11.81 -18.93
CA LEU A 162 14.10 -11.02 -19.90
C LEU A 162 14.79 -11.09 -21.29
N ALA A 163 14.25 -11.91 -22.18
CA ALA A 163 14.43 -11.74 -23.62
C ALA A 163 13.30 -10.83 -24.07
N ALA A 164 13.59 -9.60 -24.50
CA ALA A 164 12.59 -8.59 -24.78
C ALA A 164 11.65 -9.01 -25.93
N PRO A 165 10.33 -9.19 -25.68
CA PRO A 165 9.34 -9.09 -26.73
C PRO A 165 8.70 -7.71 -26.64
N ARG A 166 8.86 -6.89 -27.67
CA ARG A 166 7.99 -5.74 -27.88
C ARG A 166 6.69 -6.25 -28.47
N GLU A 167 5.77 -6.73 -27.64
CA GLU A 167 4.37 -6.79 -28.08
C GLU A 167 3.88 -5.36 -28.24
N LYS A 168 3.37 -5.05 -29.44
CA LYS A 168 2.68 -3.81 -29.69
C LYS A 168 1.32 -3.91 -29.03
N TRP A 169 1.12 -3.16 -27.94
CA TRP A 169 -0.19 -2.96 -27.34
C TRP A 169 -1.17 -2.51 -28.42
N LYS A 170 -2.27 -3.24 -28.56
CA LYS A 170 -3.41 -2.84 -29.38
C LYS A 170 -4.53 -2.47 -28.41
N PRO A 171 -4.98 -1.21 -28.36
CA PRO A 171 -6.19 -0.89 -27.64
C PRO A 171 -7.34 -1.67 -28.26
N GLU A 172 -8.10 -2.38 -27.43
CA GLU A 172 -9.45 -2.78 -27.84
C GLU A 172 -10.34 -1.54 -27.79
N PRO A 173 -11.08 -1.22 -28.86
CA PRO A 173 -12.07 -0.17 -28.82
C PRO A 173 -13.22 -0.63 -27.90
N ALA A 174 -13.25 -0.10 -26.68
CA ALA A 174 -14.43 -0.19 -25.84
C ALA A 174 -15.56 0.60 -26.50
N ALA A 175 -16.67 -0.07 -26.82
CA ALA A 175 -17.87 0.60 -27.28
C ALA A 175 -18.51 1.32 -26.09
N LEU A 176 -18.55 2.65 -26.14
CA LEU A 176 -19.32 3.45 -25.19
C LEU A 176 -20.81 3.23 -25.48
N ASN A 177 -21.49 2.51 -24.60
CA ASN A 177 -22.94 2.29 -24.68
C ASN A 177 -23.67 3.47 -24.05
N PHE A 178 -23.71 4.59 -24.76
CA PHE A 178 -24.55 5.71 -24.36
C PHE A 178 -26.02 5.31 -24.42
N MET A 179 -26.73 5.44 -23.30
CA MET A 179 -28.18 5.32 -23.33
C MET A 179 -28.76 6.57 -24.01
N ASN A 180 -29.36 6.39 -25.18
CA ASN A 180 -30.13 7.42 -25.85
C ASN A 180 -31.50 7.53 -25.16
N VAL A 181 -31.60 8.43 -24.18
CA VAL A 181 -32.84 8.62 -23.39
C VAL A 181 -33.82 9.57 -24.08
N LEU A 182 -33.32 10.46 -24.96
CA LEU A 182 -34.10 11.38 -25.78
C LEU A 182 -33.49 11.49 -27.20
N PRO A 183 -34.25 11.90 -28.24
CA PRO A 183 -33.70 12.15 -29.56
C PRO A 183 -32.59 13.22 -29.49
N ASN A 184 -31.37 12.85 -29.89
CA ASN A 184 -30.16 13.69 -29.89
C ASN A 184 -29.55 14.00 -28.50
N GLU A 185 -29.91 13.27 -27.44
CA GLU A 185 -29.27 13.41 -26.13
C GLU A 185 -28.62 12.10 -25.70
N THR A 186 -27.40 12.23 -25.17
CA THR A 186 -26.61 11.14 -24.62
C THR A 186 -26.63 11.26 -23.11
N LEU A 187 -27.19 10.26 -22.42
CA LEU A 187 -27.04 10.14 -20.97
C LEU A 187 -25.77 9.34 -20.67
N ALA A 188 -24.85 9.95 -19.93
CA ALA A 188 -23.63 9.33 -19.43
C ALA A 188 -23.64 9.37 -17.89
N PHE A 189 -23.28 8.26 -17.27
CA PHE A 189 -23.14 8.13 -15.83
C PHE A 189 -21.68 8.10 -15.45
N GLY A 190 -21.30 8.94 -14.50
CA GLY A 190 -19.93 9.04 -14.05
C GLY A 190 -19.80 9.95 -12.86
N ASP A 191 -18.56 10.15 -12.44
CA ASP A 191 -18.21 10.99 -11.31
C ASP A 191 -17.29 12.11 -11.76
N LEU A 192 -17.66 13.33 -11.40
CA LEU A 192 -16.93 14.55 -11.73
C LEU A 192 -15.89 14.90 -10.67
N HIS A 193 -15.81 14.14 -9.57
CA HIS A 193 -14.96 14.47 -8.44
C HIS A 193 -14.45 13.22 -7.72
N GLN A 194 -13.32 12.70 -8.19
CA GLN A 194 -12.58 11.65 -7.50
C GLN A 194 -11.25 12.17 -6.98
N HIS A 195 -10.77 11.53 -5.92
CA HIS A 195 -9.48 11.84 -5.30
C HIS A 195 -8.51 10.67 -5.47
N SER A 196 -7.22 11.00 -5.55
CA SER A 196 -6.12 10.07 -5.45
C SER A 196 -5.19 10.45 -4.29
N ASN A 197 -4.10 9.71 -4.16
CA ASN A 197 -2.97 9.97 -3.30
C ASN A 197 -2.31 11.35 -3.56
N LEU A 198 -2.59 11.98 -4.71
CA LEU A 198 -2.17 13.34 -5.05
C LEU A 198 -3.09 14.42 -4.44
N SER A 199 -4.27 14.05 -3.92
CA SER A 199 -5.19 14.89 -3.14
C SER A 199 -5.22 14.42 -1.68
N ASP A 200 -6.34 14.67 -0.98
CA ASP A 200 -6.84 14.06 0.26
C ASP A 200 -7.32 12.61 0.14
N GLY A 201 -7.28 12.07 -1.08
CA GLY A 201 -7.66 10.70 -1.37
C GLY A 201 -6.63 9.64 -0.99
N MET A 202 -7.03 8.40 -1.23
CA MET A 202 -6.22 7.20 -1.09
C MET A 202 -6.09 6.52 -2.45
N GLY A 203 -5.07 5.68 -2.61
CA GLY A 203 -4.79 5.01 -3.89
C GLY A 203 -4.29 5.94 -4.99
N THR A 204 -3.72 5.35 -6.03
CA THR A 204 -3.07 6.06 -7.15
C THR A 204 -4.08 6.56 -8.20
N ALA A 205 -3.62 7.38 -9.14
CA ALA A 205 -4.41 7.72 -10.32
C ALA A 205 -4.84 6.48 -11.14
N ASP A 206 -3.98 5.44 -11.20
CA ASP A 206 -4.30 4.17 -11.86
C ASP A 206 -5.42 3.40 -11.13
N ASP A 207 -5.45 3.52 -9.80
CA ASP A 207 -6.51 2.94 -8.98
C ASP A 207 -7.85 3.63 -9.23
N CYS A 208 -7.84 4.96 -9.32
CA CYS A 208 -9.01 5.76 -9.68
C CYS A 208 -9.58 5.32 -11.05
N TYR A 209 -8.71 5.18 -12.05
CA TYR A 209 -9.10 4.69 -13.37
C TYR A 209 -9.66 3.26 -13.33
N THR A 210 -8.92 2.34 -12.73
CA THR A 210 -9.28 0.91 -12.66
C THR A 210 -10.60 0.72 -11.92
N ARG A 211 -10.81 1.42 -10.81
CA ARG A 211 -12.07 1.38 -10.06
C ARG A 211 -13.25 1.90 -10.89
N SER A 212 -13.09 3.05 -11.53
CA SER A 212 -14.16 3.66 -12.33
C SER A 212 -14.53 2.79 -13.53
N ARG A 213 -13.54 2.17 -14.19
CA ARG A 213 -13.76 1.26 -15.32
C ARG A 213 -14.33 -0.10 -14.90
N ASP A 214 -13.70 -0.77 -13.95
CA ASP A 214 -13.97 -2.19 -13.69
C ASP A 214 -15.04 -2.42 -12.63
N PHE A 215 -15.11 -1.55 -11.62
CA PHE A 215 -16.03 -1.72 -10.49
C PHE A 215 -17.33 -0.94 -10.72
N TYR A 216 -17.22 0.35 -11.01
CA TYR A 216 -18.41 1.19 -11.21
C TYR A 216 -18.93 1.16 -12.65
N GLN A 217 -18.08 0.79 -13.62
CA GLN A 217 -18.40 0.77 -15.05
C GLN A 217 -18.96 2.12 -15.53
N TRP A 218 -18.37 3.21 -15.05
CA TRP A 218 -18.79 4.56 -15.43
C TRP A 218 -18.36 4.90 -16.86
N ASP A 219 -19.20 5.69 -17.52
CA ASP A 219 -18.94 6.24 -18.85
C ASP A 219 -17.83 7.30 -18.81
N PHE A 220 -17.68 8.00 -17.69
CA PHE A 220 -16.60 8.93 -17.44
C PHE A 220 -16.20 9.00 -15.97
N ALA A 221 -14.97 9.44 -15.72
CA ALA A 221 -14.46 9.74 -14.39
C ALA A 221 -13.50 10.93 -14.49
N ALA A 222 -13.63 11.88 -13.57
CA ALA A 222 -12.70 12.98 -13.42
C ALA A 222 -11.90 12.84 -12.13
N LEU A 223 -10.59 12.69 -12.27
CA LEU A 223 -9.67 12.83 -11.15
C LEU A 223 -9.42 14.32 -10.93
N THR A 224 -9.82 14.81 -9.77
CA THR A 224 -9.68 16.22 -9.39
C THR A 224 -8.85 16.28 -8.13
N ASP A 225 -7.59 16.66 -8.27
CA ASP A 225 -6.70 16.82 -7.14
C ASP A 225 -6.62 18.29 -6.70
N HIS A 226 -6.50 18.51 -5.39
CA HIS A 226 -6.28 19.83 -4.81
C HIS A 226 -4.80 20.21 -4.90
N GLU A 227 -4.47 21.17 -5.77
CA GLU A 227 -3.21 21.92 -5.74
C GLU A 227 -3.37 23.21 -4.94
N TRP A 228 -2.40 23.49 -4.08
CA TRP A 228 -2.26 24.75 -3.36
C TRP A 228 -0.79 25.18 -3.30
#